data_AF-A0A2V8X5F3-F1
#
_entry.id   AF-A0A2V8X5F3-F1
#
_cell.length_a   1.000
_cell.length_b   1.000
_cell.length_c   1.000
_cell.angle_alpha   90.00
_cell.angle_beta   90.00
_cell.angle_gamma   90.00
#
_symmetry.space_group_name_H-M   'P 1'
#
loop_
_entity.id
_entity.type
_entity.pdbx_description
1 polymer ?
#
loop_
_entity_poly.entity_id
_entity_poly.type
_entity_poly.pdbx_seq_one_letter_code
_entity_poly.pdbx_strand_id
1 'polypeptide(L)'
;MATRVETSIGKRRHKRIKMVLPVKVSGRDAANNLISELAHTLDITPDGARLGAVRHPLKAGDKLTLQYHQRAVGNDSWGLDLPEVDLIDEYRTPVN
;
A
#
# COMPACT_ATOMS: atom_id res chain seq x y z
N MET A 1 17.16 -21.31 -38.15
CA MET A 1 16.23 -21.76 -37.11
C MET A 1 15.82 -20.55 -36.29
N ALA A 2 14.58 -20.08 -36.42
CA ALA A 2 14.10 -18.89 -35.72
C ALA A 2 13.47 -19.31 -34.39
N THR A 3 14.06 -18.86 -33.28
CA THR A 3 13.56 -19.14 -31.93
C THR A 3 12.30 -18.33 -31.68
N ARG A 4 11.17 -19.02 -31.48
CA ARG A 4 9.87 -18.45 -31.15
C ARG A 4 9.94 -17.85 -29.74
N VAL A 5 9.88 -16.52 -29.65
CA VAL A 5 9.70 -15.84 -28.36
C VAL A 5 8.28 -16.12 -27.89
N GLU A 6 8.16 -16.98 -26.88
CA GLU A 6 6.89 -17.31 -26.25
C GLU A 6 6.46 -16.12 -25.37
N THR A 7 5.58 -15.28 -25.91
CA THR A 7 5.06 -14.12 -25.19
C THR A 7 4.09 -14.62 -24.12
N SER A 8 4.56 -14.76 -22.88
CA SER A 8 3.68 -15.12 -21.76
C SER A 8 2.50 -14.13 -21.68
N ILE A 9 1.28 -14.67 -21.73
CA ILE A 9 0.04 -13.88 -21.81
C ILE A 9 -0.17 -13.17 -20.47
N GLY A 10 0.07 -11.86 -20.46
CA GLY A 10 -0.30 -10.99 -19.36
C GLY A 10 -0.16 -9.52 -19.74
N LYS A 11 -1.26 -8.75 -19.70
CA LYS A 11 -1.26 -7.29 -19.91
C LYS A 11 -0.53 -6.49 -18.80
N ARG A 12 0.18 -7.16 -17.89
CA ARG A 12 0.76 -6.57 -16.68
C ARG A 12 2.22 -6.22 -16.92
N ARG A 13 2.59 -4.98 -16.62
CA ARG A 13 3.98 -4.50 -16.72
C ARG A 13 4.88 -5.02 -15.59
N HIS A 14 4.31 -5.23 -14.40
CA HIS A 14 5.05 -5.63 -13.20
C HIS A 14 4.47 -6.90 -12.55
N LYS A 15 5.35 -7.76 -12.03
CA LYS A 15 4.98 -8.92 -11.20
C LYS A 15 4.44 -8.42 -9.85
N ARG A 16 3.32 -9.00 -9.39
CA ARG A 16 2.72 -8.68 -8.09
C ARG A 16 3.38 -9.52 -6.98
N ILE A 17 3.73 -8.87 -5.87
CA ILE A 17 4.26 -9.53 -4.68
C ILE A 17 3.11 -9.72 -3.70
N LYS A 18 2.92 -10.96 -3.22
CA LYS A 18 1.90 -11.27 -2.20
C LYS A 18 2.38 -10.78 -0.84
N MET A 19 1.60 -9.90 -0.22
CA MET A 19 1.93 -9.31 1.07
C MET A 19 0.66 -8.77 1.73
N VAL A 20 0.50 -9.05 3.02
CA VAL A 20 -0.64 -8.60 3.84
C VAL A 20 -0.16 -7.57 4.84
N LEU A 21 -0.29 -6.30 4.46
CA LEU A 21 0.07 -5.15 5.29
C LEU A 21 -1.20 -4.46 5.79
N PRO A 22 -1.33 -4.15 7.09
CA PRO A 22 -2.41 -3.31 7.58
C PRO A 22 -2.22 -1.88 7.08
N VAL A 23 -3.27 -1.29 6.53
CA VAL A 23 -3.25 0.08 6.01
C VAL A 23 -4.50 0.84 6.44
N LYS A 24 -4.36 2.14 6.64
CA LYS A 24 -5.49 3.06 6.74
C LYS A 24 -5.80 3.62 5.36
N VAL A 25 -7.05 3.55 4.95
CA VAL A 25 -7.56 4.08 3.68
C VAL A 25 -8.41 5.30 3.98
N SER A 26 -8.12 6.42 3.32
CA SER A 26 -8.93 7.63 3.41
C SER A 26 -9.24 8.20 2.03
N GLY A 27 -10.37 8.88 1.90
CA GLY A 27 -10.79 9.48 0.63
C GLY A 27 -12.28 9.78 0.59
N ARG A 28 -12.85 9.74 -0.62
CA ARG A 28 -14.30 9.85 -0.84
C ARG A 28 -14.84 8.58 -1.47
N ASP A 29 -16.02 8.16 -1.03
CA ASP A 29 -16.73 7.03 -1.62
C ASP A 29 -17.53 7.41 -2.87
N ALA A 30 -18.20 6.44 -3.48
CA ALA A 30 -19.03 6.61 -4.66
C ALA A 30 -20.22 7.58 -4.48
N ALA A 31 -20.62 7.87 -3.24
CA ALA A 31 -21.67 8.79 -2.84
C ALA A 31 -21.12 10.14 -2.34
N ASN A 32 -19.81 10.38 -2.53
CA ASN A 32 -19.08 11.58 -2.15
C ASN A 32 -18.94 11.79 -0.62
N ASN A 33 -19.16 10.77 0.19
CA ASN A 33 -18.92 10.81 1.64
C ASN A 33 -17.44 10.65 1.94
N LEU A 34 -16.96 11.33 2.98
CA LEU A 34 -15.61 11.11 3.48
C LEU A 34 -15.52 9.75 4.16
N ILE A 35 -14.50 8.98 3.81
CA ILE A 35 -14.21 7.68 4.42
C ILE A 35 -12.81 7.68 5.05
N SER A 36 -12.68 6.96 6.17
CA SER A 36 -11.41 6.69 6.85
C SER A 36 -11.54 5.36 7.58
N GLU A 37 -10.99 4.29 7.01
CA GLU A 37 -11.15 2.92 7.51
C GLU A 37 -9.86 2.10 7.45
N LEU A 38 -9.84 0.98 8.17
CA LEU A 38 -8.74 0.01 8.13
C LEU A 38 -9.00 -1.04 7.05
N ALA A 39 -7.96 -1.32 6.28
CA ALA A 39 -7.93 -2.33 5.23
C ALA A 39 -6.59 -3.09 5.30
N HIS A 40 -6.39 -4.05 4.39
CA HIS A 40 -5.10 -4.69 4.21
C HIS A 40 -4.77 -4.90 2.75
N THR A 41 -3.49 -4.94 2.41
CA THR A 41 -3.06 -5.33 1.06
C THR A 41 -3.26 -6.84 0.85
N LEU A 42 -3.58 -7.23 -0.39
CA LEU A 42 -3.57 -8.62 -0.85
C LEU A 42 -2.31 -8.92 -1.67
N ASP A 43 -1.87 -7.92 -2.43
CA ASP A 43 -0.62 -7.87 -3.16
C ASP A 43 -0.25 -6.43 -3.55
N ILE A 44 1.03 -6.22 -3.85
CA ILE A 44 1.62 -4.93 -4.20
C ILE A 44 2.47 -5.01 -5.48
N THR A 45 2.62 -3.88 -6.15
CA THR A 45 3.51 -3.59 -7.29
C THR A 45 4.05 -2.16 -7.13
N PRO A 46 5.13 -1.77 -7.83
CA PRO A 46 5.60 -0.38 -7.82
C PRO A 46 4.52 0.65 -8.17
N ASP A 47 3.58 0.28 -9.05
CA ASP A 47 2.53 1.19 -9.56
C ASP A 47 1.15 0.99 -8.90
N GLY A 48 1.05 0.18 -7.83
CA GLY A 48 -0.21 0.03 -7.11
C GLY A 48 -0.39 -1.26 -6.33
N ALA A 49 -1.54 -1.38 -5.66
CA ALA A 49 -1.86 -2.48 -4.76
C ALA A 49 -3.28 -3.01 -5.00
N ARG A 50 -3.57 -4.20 -4.46
CA ARG A 50 -4.93 -4.69 -4.26
C ARG A 50 -5.25 -4.67 -2.78
N LEU A 51 -6.43 -4.18 -2.43
CA LEU A 51 -6.88 -4.07 -1.05
C LEU A 51 -8.03 -5.04 -0.77
N GLY A 52 -8.02 -5.62 0.42
CA GLY A 52 -9.15 -6.30 1.04
C GLY A 52 -9.75 -5.46 2.16
N ALA A 53 -10.98 -5.80 2.56
CA ALA A 53 -11.69 -5.17 3.67
C ALA A 53 -12.02 -3.66 3.53
N VAL A 54 -11.99 -3.12 2.31
CA VAL A 54 -12.61 -1.82 2.01
C VAL A 54 -14.13 -2.00 2.00
N ARG A 55 -14.83 -1.32 2.89
CA ARG A 55 -16.27 -1.56 3.15
C ARG A 55 -17.16 -0.62 2.35
N HIS A 56 -16.65 0.55 1.99
CA HIS A 56 -17.40 1.56 1.26
C HIS A 56 -17.30 1.31 -0.26
N PRO A 57 -18.42 1.38 -1.01
CA PRO A 57 -18.39 1.27 -2.46
C PRO A 57 -17.56 2.37 -3.11
N LEU A 58 -16.68 1.99 -4.03
CA LEU A 58 -15.82 2.90 -4.80
C LEU A 58 -16.10 2.76 -6.30
N LYS A 59 -15.87 3.84 -7.04
CA LYS A 59 -15.91 3.88 -8.50
C LYS A 59 -14.50 3.97 -9.07
N ALA A 60 -14.33 3.48 -10.29
CA ALA A 60 -13.08 3.66 -11.02
C ALA A 60 -12.81 5.16 -11.21
N GLY A 61 -11.63 5.61 -10.81
CA GLY A 61 -11.23 7.02 -10.84
C GLY A 61 -11.32 7.73 -9.47
N ASP A 62 -11.96 7.12 -8.47
CA ASP A 62 -11.97 7.67 -7.11
C ASP A 62 -10.54 7.71 -6.55
N LYS A 63 -10.20 8.85 -5.94
CA LYS A 63 -8.89 9.06 -5.34
C LYS A 63 -8.92 8.64 -3.87
N LEU A 64 -8.02 7.73 -3.53
CA LEU A 64 -7.79 7.28 -2.17
C LEU A 64 -6.35 7.55 -1.75
N THR A 65 -6.17 7.79 -0.46
CA THR A 65 -4.88 7.80 0.21
C THR A 65 -4.74 6.54 1.02
N LEU A 66 -3.63 5.82 0.83
CA LEU A 66 -3.26 4.66 1.63
C LEU A 66 -2.13 5.07 2.56
N GLN A 67 -2.30 4.81 3.85
CA GLN A 67 -1.27 5.02 4.87
C GLN A 67 -0.86 3.67 5.44
N TYR A 68 0.39 3.31 5.18
CA TYR A 68 1.06 2.19 5.82
C TYR A 68 1.94 2.76 6.94
N HIS A 69 1.84 2.22 8.16
CA HIS A 69 2.55 2.72 9.35
C HIS A 69 2.32 4.22 9.65
N GLN A 70 1.22 4.55 10.34
CA GLN A 70 1.20 5.77 11.16
C GLN A 70 1.77 5.41 12.53
N ARG A 71 3.02 5.80 12.83
CA ARG A 71 3.40 5.97 14.22
C ARG A 71 2.70 7.24 14.68
N ALA A 72 1.81 7.13 15.66
CA ALA A 72 1.49 8.30 16.45
C ALA A 72 2.80 8.68 17.14
N VAL A 73 3.47 9.71 16.67
CA VAL A 73 4.33 10.49 17.56
C VAL A 73 3.33 11.19 18.46
N GLY A 74 2.96 10.48 19.52
CA GLY A 74 2.20 11.09 20.59
C GLY A 74 3.01 12.31 21.01
N ASN A 75 2.37 13.46 21.08
CA ASN A 75 2.70 14.39 22.15
C ASN A 75 2.02 13.83 23.40
N ASP A 76 2.37 12.59 23.77
CA ASP A 76 2.12 12.10 25.10
C ASP A 76 3.07 12.90 25.99
N SER A 77 2.50 13.76 26.82
CA SER A 77 3.15 14.43 27.94
C SER A 77 3.65 13.45 29.02
N TRP A 78 4.02 12.24 28.62
CA TRP A 78 4.55 11.15 29.42
C TRP A 78 5.97 10.80 28.97
N GLY A 79 6.85 11.80 28.85
CA GLY A 79 8.30 11.67 29.07
C GLY A 79 9.02 10.42 28.55
N LEU A 80 8.62 9.87 27.41
CA LEU A 80 9.33 8.79 26.75
C LEU A 80 9.93 9.37 25.47
N ASP A 81 11.19 9.77 25.57
CA ASP A 81 12.01 10.08 24.40
C ASP A 81 12.07 8.82 23.52
N LEU A 82 11.23 8.78 22.49
CA LEU A 82 11.34 7.76 21.46
C LEU A 82 12.66 8.02 20.71
N PRO A 83 13.60 7.07 20.68
CA PRO A 83 14.85 7.27 19.98
C PRO A 83 14.57 7.48 18.48
N GLU A 84 15.19 8.51 17.91
CA GLU A 84 15.12 8.92 16.50
C GLU A 84 15.55 7.81 15.50
N VAL A 85 16.03 6.67 16.00
CA VAL A 85 16.81 5.67 15.23
C VAL A 85 15.95 4.61 14.51
N ASP A 86 14.64 4.58 14.74
CA ASP A 86 13.76 3.65 14.02
C ASP A 86 13.36 4.12 12.60
N LEU A 87 13.93 5.23 12.12
CA LEU A 87 13.61 5.87 10.84
C LEU A 87 14.18 5.17 9.59
N ILE A 88 14.85 4.04 9.76
CA ILE A 88 15.47 3.30 8.67
C ILE A 88 15.19 1.81 8.88
N ASP A 89 13.91 1.44 8.78
CA ASP A 89 13.59 0.07 8.36
C ASP A 89 14.08 -0.05 6.91
N GLU A 90 15.30 -0.54 6.86
CA GLU A 90 16.22 -0.73 5.78
C GLU A 90 15.53 -1.51 4.64
N TYR A 91 14.89 -0.80 3.70
CA TYR A 91 14.86 -1.26 2.31
C TYR A 91 16.28 -1.17 1.76
N ARG A 92 17.17 -2.03 2.28
CA ARG A 92 18.40 -2.42 1.62
C ARG A 92 17.97 -2.92 0.26
N THR A 93 18.25 -2.13 -0.75
CA THR A 93 18.26 -2.58 -2.13
C THR A 93 19.14 -3.83 -2.18
N PRO A 94 18.72 -4.91 -2.87
CA PRO A 94 19.67 -5.95 -3.21
C PRO A 94 20.79 -5.29 -4.03
N VAL A 95 22.02 -5.41 -3.56
CA VAL A 95 23.20 -5.01 -4.32
C VAL A 95 23.33 -6.00 -5.49
N ASN A 96 23.58 -5.45 -6.68
CA ASN A 96 23.61 -6.07 -8.00
C ASN A 96 24.18 -7.49 -8.05
#